data_AF-A0A562ZU83-F1
#
_entry.id   AF-A0A562ZU83-F1
#
_cell.length_a   1.000
_cell.length_b   1.000
_cell.length_c   1.000
_cell.angle_alpha   90.00
_cell.angle_beta   90.00
_cell.angle_gamma   90.00
#
_symmetry.space_group_name_H-M   'P 1'
#
loop_
_entity.id
_entity.type
_entity.pdbx_description
1 polymer ?
#
loop_
_entity_poly.entity_id
_entity_poly.type
_entity_poly.pdbx_seq_one_letter_code
_entity_poly.pdbx_strand_id
1 'polypeptide(L)'
;MNLPRHLWTLVAIYTAASLAHFSHNAEYIAFYPNMPAWLTREQVYLVWLAIAAVGAVGVALVRLGWRAAGAACLAAYGALGLDGLAHYSLALCSEHTWAMNITIWSEAVSGLVLALCAAAFAGREVMAGRTARTMRIAS
;
A
#
# COMPACT_ATOMS: atom_id res chain seq x y z
N MET A 1 22.05 -4.86 -6.97
CA MET A 1 21.54 -4.43 -5.66
C MET A 1 20.04 -4.66 -5.61
N ASN A 2 19.56 -5.56 -4.76
CA ASN A 2 18.13 -5.82 -4.58
C ASN A 2 17.47 -4.68 -3.77
N LEU A 3 16.13 -4.69 -3.67
CA LEU A 3 15.43 -3.83 -2.72
C LEU A 3 16.06 -4.00 -1.31
N PRO A 4 16.31 -2.91 -0.56
CA PRO A 4 16.74 -2.98 0.82
C PRO A 4 15.86 -3.89 1.69
N ARG A 5 16.47 -4.63 2.63
CA ARG A 5 15.76 -5.58 3.50
C ARG A 5 14.58 -4.94 4.24
N HIS A 6 14.73 -3.72 4.72
CA HIS A 6 13.67 -3.01 5.43
C HIS A 6 12.45 -2.74 4.54
N LEU A 7 12.63 -2.49 3.24
CA LEU A 7 11.50 -2.32 2.32
C LEU A 7 10.73 -3.62 2.11
N TRP A 8 11.42 -4.77 2.05
CA TRP A 8 10.72 -6.07 2.04
C TRP A 8 9.92 -6.30 3.31
N THR A 9 10.46 -5.94 4.47
CA THR A 9 9.73 -5.99 5.74
C THR A 9 8.50 -5.09 5.71
N LEU A 10 8.62 -3.86 5.21
CA LEU A 10 7.50 -2.92 5.11
C LEU A 10 6.41 -3.40 4.14
N VAL A 11 6.80 -3.98 3.00
CA VAL A 11 5.84 -4.61 2.06
C VAL A 11 5.06 -5.74 2.76
N ALA A 12 5.75 -6.59 3.52
CA ALA A 12 5.11 -7.68 4.25
C ALA A 12 4.17 -7.17 5.35
N ILE A 13 4.60 -6.18 6.14
CA ILE A 13 3.79 -5.57 7.20
C ILE A 13 2.55 -4.92 6.60
N TYR A 14 2.71 -4.08 5.58
CA TYR A 14 1.57 -3.40 4.96
C TYR A 14 0.60 -4.40 4.31
N THR A 15 1.10 -5.43 3.63
CA THR A 15 0.23 -6.46 3.02
C THR A 15 -0.56 -7.23 4.08
N ALA A 16 0.05 -7.53 5.23
CA ALA A 16 -0.65 -8.16 6.35
C ALA A 16 -1.69 -7.23 6.97
N ALA A 17 -1.36 -5.95 7.15
CA ALA A 17 -2.26 -4.94 7.71
C ALA A 17 -3.46 -4.67 6.77
N SER A 18 -3.22 -4.53 5.46
CA SER A 18 -4.28 -4.34 4.47
C SER A 18 -5.17 -5.57 4.36
N LEU A 19 -4.60 -6.78 4.32
CA LEU A 19 -5.40 -8.00 4.34
C LEU A 19 -6.25 -8.11 5.62
N ALA A 20 -5.69 -7.77 6.78
CA ALA A 20 -6.44 -7.77 8.03
C ALA A 20 -7.59 -6.76 8.02
N HIS A 21 -7.36 -5.54 7.52
CA HIS A 21 -8.41 -4.54 7.40
C HIS A 21 -9.50 -4.95 6.41
N PHE A 22 -9.14 -5.35 5.19
CA PHE A 22 -10.12 -5.77 4.18
C PHE A 22 -10.88 -7.03 4.58
N SER A 23 -10.23 -7.98 5.27
CA SER A 23 -10.93 -9.15 5.81
C SER A 23 -11.91 -8.73 6.91
N HIS A 24 -11.50 -7.90 7.86
CA HIS A 24 -12.41 -7.41 8.89
C HIS A 24 -13.56 -6.60 8.28
N ASN A 25 -13.29 -5.76 7.28
CA ASN A 25 -14.31 -5.01 6.57
C ASN A 25 -15.29 -5.92 5.83
N ALA A 26 -14.82 -6.96 5.14
CA ALA A 26 -15.65 -7.90 4.41
C ALA A 26 -16.51 -8.77 5.33
N GLU A 27 -15.93 -9.32 6.41
CA GLU A 27 -16.65 -10.22 7.33
C GLU A 27 -17.65 -9.48 8.22
N TYR A 28 -17.36 -8.22 8.57
CA TYR A 28 -18.18 -7.43 9.49
C TYR A 28 -18.85 -6.24 8.81
N ILE A 29 -18.99 -6.26 7.49
CA ILE A 29 -19.51 -5.14 6.67
C ILE A 29 -20.82 -4.56 7.20
N ALA A 30 -21.75 -5.41 7.65
CA ALA A 30 -23.05 -5.02 8.18
C ALA A 30 -22.98 -4.22 9.49
N PHE A 31 -21.84 -4.26 10.18
CA PHE A 31 -21.61 -3.55 11.44
C PHE A 31 -20.80 -2.27 11.27
N TYR A 32 -20.19 -2.04 10.10
CA TYR A 32 -19.52 -0.77 9.83
C TYR A 32 -20.58 0.34 9.70
N PRO A 33 -20.41 1.48 10.38
CA PRO A 33 -21.43 2.52 10.38
C PRO A 33 -21.61 3.13 8.98
N ASN A 34 -22.87 3.37 8.60
CA ASN A 34 -23.26 4.09 7.37
C ASN A 34 -22.66 3.53 6.08
N MET A 35 -22.32 2.25 6.04
CA MET A 35 -21.85 1.61 4.81
C MET A 35 -22.94 1.60 3.75
N PRO A 36 -22.60 1.81 2.46
CA PRO A 36 -23.58 1.74 1.40
C PRO A 36 -24.22 0.36 1.29
N ALA A 37 -25.55 0.30 1.23
CA ALA A 37 -26.31 -0.96 1.19
C ALA A 37 -26.04 -1.83 -0.05
N TRP A 38 -25.45 -1.26 -1.11
CA TRP A 38 -25.06 -1.99 -2.31
C TRP A 38 -23.69 -2.67 -2.20
N LEU A 39 -22.90 -2.36 -1.16
CA LEU A 39 -21.57 -2.93 -0.98
C LEU A 39 -21.68 -4.34 -0.39
N THR A 40 -21.03 -5.29 -1.03
CA THR A 40 -21.01 -6.71 -0.67
C THR A 40 -19.62 -7.15 -0.21
N ARG A 41 -19.58 -8.25 0.55
CA ARG A 41 -18.34 -8.92 0.99
C ARG A 41 -17.40 -9.20 -0.20
N GLU A 42 -17.95 -9.72 -1.29
CA GLU A 42 -17.19 -10.12 -2.48
C GLU A 42 -16.57 -8.89 -3.15
N GLN A 43 -17.28 -7.77 -3.21
CA GLN A 43 -16.74 -6.51 -3.74
C GLN A 43 -15.57 -6.00 -2.90
N VAL A 44 -15.64 -6.10 -1.56
CA VAL A 44 -14.52 -5.72 -0.68
C VAL A 44 -13.27 -6.56 -0.99
N TYR A 45 -13.41 -7.87 -1.13
CA TYR A 45 -12.29 -8.73 -1.52
C TYR A 45 -11.77 -8.47 -2.95
N LEU A 46 -12.63 -8.15 -3.90
CA LEU A 46 -12.22 -7.77 -5.26
C LEU A 46 -11.41 -6.46 -5.26
N VAL A 47 -11.80 -5.48 -4.45
CA VAL A 47 -11.03 -4.25 -4.26
C VAL A 47 -9.68 -4.56 -3.63
N TRP A 48 -9.63 -5.40 -2.58
CA TRP A 48 -8.37 -5.82 -1.99
C TRP A 48 -7.44 -6.50 -3.01
N LEU A 49 -7.97 -7.40 -3.84
CA LEU A 49 -7.19 -8.07 -4.89
C LEU A 49 -6.63 -7.06 -5.92
N ALA A 50 -7.42 -6.06 -6.32
CA ALA A 50 -6.95 -5.01 -7.21
C ALA A 50 -5.80 -4.20 -6.58
N ILE A 51 -5.91 -3.86 -5.30
CA ILE A 51 -4.85 -3.16 -4.55
C ILE A 51 -3.60 -4.04 -4.41
N ALA A 52 -3.77 -5.30 -4.00
CA ALA A 52 -2.69 -6.27 -3.85
C ALA A 52 -1.95 -6.53 -5.17
N ALA A 53 -2.66 -6.49 -6.31
CA ALA A 53 -2.05 -6.63 -7.63
C ALA A 53 -1.06 -5.50 -7.93
N VAL A 54 -1.31 -4.26 -7.47
CA VAL A 54 -0.35 -3.15 -7.61
C VAL A 54 0.96 -3.46 -6.87
N GLY A 55 0.84 -3.99 -5.64
CA GLY A 55 1.98 -4.45 -4.85
C GLY A 55 2.73 -5.59 -5.54
N ALA A 56 2.03 -6.59 -6.07
CA ALA A 56 2.60 -7.71 -6.79
C ALA A 56 3.34 -7.28 -8.07
N VAL A 57 2.78 -6.35 -8.83
CA VAL A 57 3.44 -5.73 -10.00
C VAL A 57 4.71 -5.01 -9.57
N GLY A 58 4.67 -4.24 -8.47
CA GLY A 58 5.86 -3.58 -7.93
C GLY A 58 6.97 -4.58 -7.56
N VAL A 59 6.62 -5.67 -6.88
CA VAL A 59 7.55 -6.76 -6.56
C VAL A 59 8.12 -7.39 -7.83
N ALA A 60 7.29 -7.68 -8.84
CA ALA A 60 7.73 -8.26 -10.10
C ALA A 60 8.72 -7.35 -10.84
N LEU A 61 8.42 -6.06 -10.96
CA LEU A 61 9.30 -5.07 -11.58
C LEU A 61 10.66 -4.98 -10.88
N VAL A 62 10.69 -4.98 -9.54
CA VAL A 62 11.94 -5.02 -8.77
C VAL A 62 12.74 -6.28 -9.09
N ARG A 63 12.09 -7.45 -9.17
CA ARG A 63 12.73 -8.74 -9.48
C ARG A 63 13.26 -8.80 -10.91
N LEU A 64 12.61 -8.12 -11.85
CA LEU A 64 13.05 -7.96 -13.23
C LEU A 64 14.14 -6.89 -13.41
N GLY A 65 14.58 -6.24 -12.32
CA GLY A 65 15.63 -5.22 -12.33
C GLY A 65 15.14 -3.80 -12.63
N TRP A 66 13.84 -3.59 -12.82
CA TRP A 66 13.21 -2.29 -13.08
C TRP A 66 12.97 -1.56 -11.76
N ARG A 67 14.05 -1.26 -11.03
CA ARG A 67 14.01 -0.87 -9.61
C ARG A 67 13.23 0.40 -9.33
N ALA A 68 13.47 1.47 -10.10
CA ALA A 68 12.77 2.73 -9.90
C ALA A 68 11.27 2.59 -10.15
N ALA A 69 10.89 1.92 -11.24
CA ALA A 69 9.49 1.68 -11.58
C ALA A 69 8.81 0.76 -10.54
N GLY A 70 9.47 -0.33 -10.15
CA GLY A 70 8.94 -1.24 -9.13
C GLY A 70 8.80 -0.57 -7.76
N ALA A 71 9.75 0.27 -7.36
CA ALA A 71 9.64 1.06 -6.14
C ALA A 71 8.54 2.13 -6.22
N ALA A 72 8.33 2.75 -7.37
CA ALA A 72 7.21 3.66 -7.58
C ALA A 72 5.85 2.93 -7.47
N CYS A 73 5.73 1.71 -8.03
CA CYS A 73 4.55 0.87 -7.84
C CYS A 73 4.34 0.49 -6.36
N LEU A 74 5.40 0.14 -5.63
CA LEU A 74 5.30 -0.13 -4.18
C LEU A 74 4.93 1.12 -3.38
N ALA A 75 5.36 2.31 -3.83
CA ALA A 75 4.95 3.56 -3.21
C ALA A 75 3.46 3.84 -3.42
N ALA A 76 2.95 3.63 -4.63
CA ALA A 76 1.53 3.71 -4.94
C ALA A 76 0.72 2.67 -4.15
N TYR A 77 1.20 1.42 -4.08
CA TYR A 77 0.60 0.37 -3.27
C TYR A 77 0.45 0.78 -1.80
N GLY A 78 1.52 1.29 -1.17
CA GLY A 78 1.44 1.79 0.21
C GLY A 78 0.49 2.98 0.37
N ALA A 79 0.46 3.91 -0.59
CA ALA A 79 -0.40 5.09 -0.55
C ALA A 79 -1.89 4.75 -0.59
N LEU A 80 -2.28 3.64 -1.24
CA LEU A 80 -3.65 3.15 -1.25
C LEU A 80 -4.16 2.80 0.15
N GLY A 81 -3.28 2.46 1.10
CA GLY A 81 -3.66 2.21 2.50
C GLY A 81 -4.24 3.43 3.22
N LEU A 82 -4.04 4.65 2.70
CA LEU A 82 -4.66 5.86 3.26
C LEU A 82 -6.17 5.91 2.99
N ASP A 83 -6.66 5.18 2.00
CA ASP A 83 -8.10 5.12 1.67
C ASP A 83 -8.92 4.54 2.81
N GLY A 84 -8.34 3.70 3.67
CA GLY A 84 -9.00 3.20 4.88
C GLY A 84 -9.46 4.32 5.84
N LEU A 85 -8.81 5.49 5.82
CA LEU A 85 -9.26 6.65 6.61
C LEU A 85 -10.59 7.23 6.13
N ALA A 86 -11.03 6.91 4.91
CA ALA A 86 -12.33 7.34 4.38
C ALA A 86 -13.51 6.77 5.18
N HIS A 87 -13.31 5.69 5.95
CA HIS A 87 -14.31 5.23 6.93
C HIS A 87 -14.72 6.33 7.92
N TYR A 88 -13.79 7.24 8.26
CA TYR A 88 -14.10 8.36 9.16
C TYR A 88 -14.86 9.50 8.50
N SER A 89 -15.10 9.44 7.18
CA SER A 89 -16.07 10.32 6.50
C SER A 89 -17.50 9.78 6.60
N LEU A 90 -17.66 8.47 6.86
CA LEU A 90 -18.95 7.81 7.03
C LEU A 90 -19.45 7.88 8.47
N ALA A 91 -18.54 7.92 9.45
CA ALA A 91 -18.87 7.99 10.87
C ALA A 91 -17.68 8.49 11.71
N LEU A 92 -17.94 8.94 12.93
CA LEU A 92 -16.88 9.31 13.86
C LEU A 92 -16.05 8.10 14.28
N CYS A 93 -14.80 8.35 14.65
CA CYS A 93 -13.90 7.32 15.19
C CYS A 93 -14.50 6.61 16.43
N SER A 94 -15.26 7.35 17.26
CA SER A 94 -15.95 6.82 18.44
C SER A 94 -17.14 5.90 18.13
N GLU A 95 -17.65 5.92 16.89
CA GLU A 95 -18.75 5.05 16.44
C GLU A 95 -18.24 3.73 15.85
N HIS A 96 -16.93 3.62 15.63
CA HIS A 96 -16.28 2.40 15.19
C HIS A 96 -15.83 1.57 16.39
N THR A 97 -15.88 0.24 16.26
CA THR A 97 -15.34 -0.64 17.31
C THR A 97 -13.82 -0.50 17.40
N TRP A 98 -13.24 -0.94 18.51
CA TRP A 98 -11.78 -1.00 18.68
C TRP A 98 -11.10 -1.80 17.57
N ALA A 99 -11.68 -2.93 17.16
CA ALA A 99 -11.15 -3.76 16.08
C ALA A 99 -11.11 -3.01 14.74
N MET A 100 -12.20 -2.33 14.37
CA MET A 100 -12.27 -1.50 13.16
C MET A 100 -11.17 -0.44 13.18
N ASN A 101 -11.10 0.36 14.25
CA ASN A 101 -10.11 1.41 14.41
C ASN A 101 -8.67 0.89 14.33
N ILE A 102 -8.37 -0.22 15.01
CA ILE A 102 -7.03 -0.84 14.98
C ILE A 102 -6.66 -1.24 13.56
N THR A 103 -7.56 -1.90 12.83
CA THR A 103 -7.26 -2.34 11.46
C THR A 103 -7.12 -1.17 10.47
N ILE A 104 -8.01 -0.17 10.53
CA ILE A 104 -7.94 1.06 9.71
C ILE A 104 -6.61 1.77 9.92
N TRP A 105 -6.26 2.06 11.18
CA TRP A 105 -5.01 2.76 11.49
C TRP A 105 -3.77 1.93 11.19
N SER A 106 -3.82 0.61 11.40
CA SER A 106 -2.70 -0.28 11.06
C SER A 106 -2.42 -0.26 9.56
N GLU A 107 -3.46 -0.33 8.72
CA GLU A 107 -3.32 -0.20 7.27
C GLU A 107 -2.77 1.18 6.89
N ALA A 108 -3.40 2.26 7.37
CA ALA A 108 -3.03 3.63 7.00
C ALA A 108 -1.58 3.96 7.39
N VAL A 109 -1.15 3.63 8.60
CA VAL A 109 0.21 3.93 9.09
C VAL A 109 1.25 3.08 8.36
N SER A 110 1.03 1.76 8.24
CA SER A 110 1.99 0.90 7.56
C SER A 110 2.10 1.21 6.06
N GLY A 111 0.96 1.54 5.43
CA GLY A 111 0.89 1.99 4.04
C GLY A 111 1.65 3.31 3.83
N LEU A 112 1.45 4.30 4.69
CA LEU A 112 2.17 5.58 4.62
C LEU A 112 3.69 5.39 4.76
N VAL A 113 4.12 4.58 5.73
CA VAL A 113 5.56 4.29 5.94
C VAL A 113 6.15 3.59 4.72
N LEU A 114 5.46 2.59 4.16
CA LEU A 114 5.89 1.93 2.92
C LEU A 114 5.97 2.95 1.77
N ALA A 115 4.94 3.78 1.60
CA ALA A 115 4.86 4.76 0.53
C ALA A 115 6.04 5.72 0.53
N LEU A 116 6.33 6.32 1.69
CA LEU A 116 7.43 7.28 1.84
C LEU A 116 8.80 6.64 1.62
N CYS A 117 9.03 5.47 2.22
CA CYS A 117 10.32 4.78 2.07
C CYS A 117 10.54 4.29 0.63
N ALA A 118 9.51 3.76 -0.03
CA ALA A 118 9.59 3.31 -1.41
C ALA A 118 9.77 4.48 -2.39
N ALA A 119 9.08 5.59 -2.18
CA ALA A 119 9.24 6.81 -2.97
C ALA A 119 10.66 7.39 -2.84
N ALA A 120 11.20 7.44 -1.62
CA ALA A 120 12.57 7.89 -1.38
C ALA A 120 13.59 6.98 -2.09
N PHE A 121 13.39 5.66 -2.07
CA PHE A 121 14.24 4.72 -2.79
C PHE A 121 14.13 4.90 -4.31
N ALA A 122 12.91 5.05 -4.85
CA ALA A 122 12.69 5.28 -6.28
C ALA A 122 13.42 6.55 -6.76
N GLY A 123 13.36 7.65 -5.99
CA GLY A 123 14.08 8.89 -6.29
C GLY A 123 15.59 8.70 -6.38
N ARG A 124 16.17 7.93 -5.44
CA ARG A 124 17.61 7.61 -5.44
C ARG A 124 18.02 6.81 -6.68
N GLU A 125 17.23 5.81 -7.07
CA GLU A 125 17.53 4.99 -8.27
C GLU A 125 17.46 5.82 -9.55
N VAL A 126 16.48 6.74 -9.66
CA VAL A 126 16.37 7.66 -10.82
C VAL A 126 17.59 8.58 -10.90
N MET A 127 18.01 9.16 -9.78
CA MET A 127 19.19 10.03 -9.73
C MET A 127 20.46 9.27 -10.11
N ALA A 128 20.67 8.06 -9.57
CA ALA A 128 21.82 7.23 -9.90
C ALA A 128 21.87 6.88 -11.40
N GLY A 129 20.71 6.56 -12.00
CA GLY A 129 20.60 6.30 -13.44
C GLY A 129 20.94 7.52 -14.29
N ARG A 130 20.54 8.73 -13.87
CA ARG A 130 20.89 9.99 -14.54
C ARG A 130 22.40 10.26 -14.50
N THR A 131 23.03 10.14 -13.34
CA THR A 131 24.48 10.35 -13.19
C THR A 131 25.30 9.39 -14.07
N ALA A 132 24.94 8.10 -14.07
CA ALA A 132 25.62 7.10 -14.89
C ALA A 132 25.47 7.34 -16.40
N ARG A 133 24.35 7.94 -16.83
CA ARG A 133 24.13 8.33 -18.23
C ARG A 133 25.00 9.52 -18.62
N THR A 134 25.09 10.54 -17.76
CA THR A 134 25.96 11.72 -18.02
C THR A 134 27.42 11.33 -18.16
N MET A 135 27.94 10.45 -17.28
CA MET A 135 29.33 9.99 -17.34
C MET A 135 29.66 9.27 -18.66
N ARG A 136 28.72 8.49 -19.22
CA ARG A 136 28.92 7.81 -20.52
C ARG A 136 28.90 8.74 -21.73
N ILE A 137 28.26 9.91 -21.62
CA ILE A 137 28.25 10.89 -22.70
C ILE A 137 29.54 11.72 -22.68
N ALA A 138 30.18 11.84 -21.51
CA ALA A 138 31.40 12.62 -21.30
C ALA A 138 32.71 11.84 -21.56
N SER A 139 32.64 10.53 -21.85
CA SER A 139 33.78 9.64 -22.13
C SER A 139 33.86 9.30 -23.62
#